data_AF-B5VGG8-F1
#
_entry.id   AF-B5VGG8-F1
#
_cell.length_a   1.000
_cell.length_b   1.000
_cell.length_c   1.000
_cell.angle_alpha   90.00
_cell.angle_beta   90.00
_cell.angle_gamma   90.00
#
_symmetry.space_group_name_H-M   'P 1'
#
loop_
_entity.id
_entity.type
_entity.pdbx_description
1 polymer ?
#
loop_
_entity_poly.entity_id
_entity_poly.type
_entity_poly.pdbx_seq_one_letter_code
_entity_poly.pdbx_strand_id
1 'polypeptide(L)'
;QKKQLNVAGAIHGAQHAIMGMLPRFIVAGVDEIQTECKAPEKEFAERQTKRKRPARLIFYDSKGGKYGSGLCVKAFEHIDDIIESSLRRIEECPCSDGCPDCVAASFCKENSLVLSKPGAQVVLHCILGHSEDSFIDLIKDGPEPNMPEIKVETVIPVSEHVNFSDDFKIIDVRRATKDDTHTNEIIKKEI
;
A
#
# COMPACT_ATOMS: atom_id res chain seq x y z
N GLN A 1 15.18 5.83 10.49
CA GLN A 1 14.11 6.75 10.06
C GLN A 1 14.71 8.14 9.83
N LYS A 2 15.12 8.47 8.59
CA LYS A 2 15.76 9.76 8.26
C LYS A 2 14.76 10.91 8.10
N LYS A 3 13.52 10.58 7.67
CA LYS A 3 12.47 11.53 7.28
C LYS A 3 11.39 11.82 8.32
N GLN A 4 11.37 11.10 9.45
CA GLN A 4 10.36 11.26 10.52
C GLN A 4 8.89 11.16 10.06
N LEU A 5 8.62 10.35 9.03
CA LEU A 5 7.27 10.12 8.48
C LEU A 5 6.50 9.08 9.31
N ASN A 6 5.18 9.23 9.40
CA ASN A 6 4.33 8.28 10.11
C ASN A 6 4.17 6.97 9.33
N VAL A 7 4.63 5.85 9.89
CA VAL A 7 4.64 4.53 9.22
C VAL A 7 3.22 4.01 8.98
N ALA A 8 2.30 4.19 9.94
CA ALA A 8 0.93 3.75 9.78
C ALA A 8 0.21 4.54 8.66
N GLY A 9 0.38 5.86 8.63
CA GLY A 9 -0.14 6.75 7.60
C GLY A 9 0.46 6.49 6.23
N ALA A 10 1.74 6.12 6.15
CA ALA A 10 2.40 5.72 4.91
C ALA A 10 1.75 4.46 4.32
N ILE A 11 1.58 3.42 5.14
CA ILE A 11 0.93 2.16 4.77
C ILE A 11 -0.52 2.42 4.31
N HIS A 12 -1.27 3.20 5.11
CA HIS A 12 -2.67 3.51 4.82
C HIS A 12 -2.84 4.30 3.52
N GLY A 13 -2.00 5.33 3.31
CA GLY A 13 -2.01 6.14 2.10
C GLY A 13 -1.64 5.34 0.85
N ALA A 14 -0.66 4.44 0.95
CA ALA A 14 -0.29 3.55 -0.15
C ALA A 14 -1.42 2.58 -0.52
N GLN A 15 -2.10 1.99 0.49
CA GLN A 15 -3.28 1.14 0.26
C GLN A 15 -4.37 1.89 -0.52
N HIS A 16 -4.69 3.12 -0.11
CA HIS A 16 -5.71 3.91 -0.78
C HIS A 16 -5.29 4.38 -2.18
N ALA A 17 -4.03 4.74 -2.39
CA ALA A 17 -3.52 5.08 -3.72
C ALA A 17 -3.64 3.90 -4.70
N ILE A 18 -3.34 2.68 -4.24
CA ILE A 18 -3.53 1.45 -5.03
C ILE A 18 -5.01 1.20 -5.30
N MET A 19 -5.85 1.24 -4.27
CA MET A 19 -7.30 1.04 -4.42
C MET A 19 -7.94 2.05 -5.38
N GLY A 20 -7.51 3.32 -5.34
CA GLY A 20 -8.00 4.38 -6.21
C GLY A 20 -7.64 4.19 -7.68
N MET A 21 -6.65 3.34 -7.99
CA MET A 21 -6.26 3.00 -9.36
C MET A 21 -6.92 1.73 -9.89
N LEU A 22 -7.43 0.85 -9.04
CA LEU A 22 -8.05 -0.43 -9.46
C LEU A 22 -9.11 -0.28 -10.57
N PRO A 23 -10.04 0.71 -10.54
CA PRO A 23 -11.08 0.82 -11.57
C PRO A 23 -10.55 1.06 -12.99
N ARG A 24 -9.28 1.47 -13.15
CA ARG A 24 -8.64 1.63 -14.46
C ARG A 24 -8.25 0.29 -15.09
N PHE A 25 -8.01 -0.73 -14.28
CA PHE A 25 -7.45 -2.02 -14.70
C PHE A 25 -8.45 -3.16 -14.63
N ILE A 26 -9.40 -3.08 -13.69
CA ILE A 26 -10.41 -4.11 -13.47
C ILE A 26 -11.79 -3.50 -13.34
N VAL A 27 -12.80 -4.22 -13.86
CA VAL A 27 -14.20 -3.89 -13.65
C VAL A 27 -14.62 -4.52 -12.32
N ALA A 28 -14.73 -3.69 -11.30
CA ALA A 28 -15.18 -4.07 -9.96
C ALA A 28 -16.34 -3.18 -9.53
N GLY A 29 -17.28 -3.74 -8.79
CA GLY A 29 -18.31 -2.97 -8.11
C GLY A 29 -17.71 -2.12 -6.98
N VAL A 30 -18.51 -1.17 -6.48
CA VAL A 30 -18.15 -0.41 -5.29
C VAL A 30 -18.01 -1.38 -4.11
N ASP A 31 -16.93 -1.21 -3.35
CA ASP A 31 -16.64 -1.92 -2.11
C ASP A 31 -16.43 -3.44 -2.27
N GLU A 32 -16.05 -3.93 -3.45
CA GLU A 32 -15.78 -5.37 -3.68
C GLU A 32 -14.36 -5.80 -3.36
N ILE A 33 -13.41 -4.87 -3.47
CA ILE A 33 -12.06 -5.01 -2.92
C ILE A 33 -11.95 -4.06 -1.74
N GLN A 34 -11.50 -4.57 -0.60
CA GLN A 34 -11.26 -3.80 0.61
C GLN A 34 -9.81 -3.93 1.07
N THR A 35 -9.44 -3.06 2.01
CA THR A 35 -8.11 -2.99 2.60
C THR A 35 -8.19 -2.85 4.12
N GLU A 36 -7.12 -3.19 4.85
CA GLU A 36 -7.05 -2.95 6.29
C GLU A 36 -6.64 -1.49 6.56
N CYS A 37 -7.63 -0.62 6.78
CA CYS A 37 -7.41 0.78 7.18
C CYS A 37 -6.85 0.90 8.61
N LYS A 38 -6.13 2.00 8.87
CA LYS A 38 -5.55 2.30 10.18
C LYS A 38 -6.50 3.15 11.01
N ALA A 39 -6.94 2.60 12.15
CA ALA A 39 -7.93 3.23 13.02
C ALA A 39 -7.28 4.31 13.91
N PRO A 40 -7.74 5.57 13.85
CA PRO A 40 -7.12 6.69 14.57
C PRO A 40 -7.14 6.49 16.09
N GLU A 41 -8.14 5.81 16.65
CA GLU A 41 -8.23 5.53 18.09
C GLU A 41 -7.05 4.69 18.59
N LYS A 42 -6.41 3.93 17.69
CA LYS A 42 -5.25 3.08 18.01
C LYS A 42 -3.94 3.78 17.69
N GLU A 43 -3.88 4.48 16.56
CA GLU A 43 -2.66 5.13 16.08
C GLU A 43 -2.36 6.44 16.81
N PHE A 44 -3.38 7.15 17.30
CA PHE A 44 -3.24 8.39 18.08
C PHE A 44 -3.40 8.17 19.59
N ALA A 45 -3.40 6.92 20.04
CA ALA A 45 -3.49 6.60 21.46
C ALA A 45 -2.25 7.08 22.22
N GLU A 46 -2.42 7.57 23.44
CA GLU A 46 -1.28 7.98 24.28
C GLU A 46 -0.57 6.80 24.95
N ARG A 47 -1.29 5.69 25.15
CA ARG A 47 -0.80 4.51 25.86
C ARG A 47 -0.51 3.37 24.90
N GLN A 48 0.71 2.85 24.95
CA GLN A 48 1.11 1.68 24.17
C GLN A 48 0.22 0.48 24.52
N THR A 49 -0.45 -0.07 23.51
CA THR A 49 -1.15 -1.36 23.63
C THR A 49 -0.23 -2.51 23.24
N LYS A 50 -0.55 -3.73 23.70
CA LYS A 50 0.20 -4.95 23.31
C LYS A 50 0.04 -5.30 21.83
N ARG A 51 -0.96 -4.76 21.14
CA ARG A 51 -1.31 -5.15 19.78
C ARG A 51 -0.50 -4.35 18.76
N LYS A 52 0.71 -4.83 18.47
CA LYS A 52 1.53 -4.34 17.35
C LYS A 52 1.29 -5.19 16.09
N ARG A 53 1.47 -4.60 14.91
CA ARG A 53 1.23 -5.26 13.62
C ARG A 53 2.46 -5.16 12.73
N PRO A 54 2.85 -6.23 12.01
CA PRO A 54 3.88 -6.11 10.99
C PRO A 54 3.45 -5.14 9.89
N ALA A 55 4.42 -4.42 9.33
CA ALA A 55 4.22 -3.59 8.14
C ALA A 55 3.78 -4.46 6.95
N ARG A 56 2.61 -4.16 6.37
CA ARG A 56 2.06 -4.85 5.19
C ARG A 56 0.95 -4.02 4.55
N LEU A 57 0.84 -4.11 3.23
CA LEU A 57 -0.34 -3.68 2.48
C LEU A 57 -1.24 -4.92 2.28
N ILE A 58 -2.54 -4.80 2.54
CA ILE A 58 -3.49 -5.92 2.41
C ILE A 58 -4.62 -5.51 1.49
N PHE A 59 -4.93 -6.34 0.52
CA PHE A 59 -6.12 -6.21 -0.32
C PHE A 59 -6.85 -7.55 -0.31
N TYR A 60 -8.17 -7.53 -0.19
CA TYR A 60 -8.98 -8.74 -0.16
C TYR A 60 -10.35 -8.52 -0.78
N ASP A 61 -10.90 -9.58 -1.34
CA ASP A 61 -12.28 -9.60 -1.84
C ASP A 61 -13.24 -9.59 -0.65
N SER A 62 -14.11 -8.58 -0.58
CA SER A 62 -15.12 -8.45 0.48
C SER A 62 -16.43 -9.21 0.15
N LYS A 63 -16.57 -9.66 -1.10
CA LYS A 63 -17.73 -10.38 -1.63
C LYS A 63 -17.30 -11.71 -2.27
N GLY A 64 -18.26 -12.51 -2.73
CA GLY A 64 -18.00 -13.81 -3.36
C GLY A 64 -17.96 -15.01 -2.40
N GLY A 65 -18.38 -14.82 -1.14
CA GLY A 65 -18.48 -15.91 -0.17
C GLY A 65 -17.11 -16.44 0.29
N LYS A 66 -17.02 -17.75 0.58
CA LYS A 66 -15.82 -18.37 1.16
C LYS A 66 -14.55 -18.22 0.30
N TYR A 67 -14.72 -18.14 -1.02
CA TYR A 67 -13.60 -18.16 -1.98
C TYR A 67 -13.22 -16.78 -2.50
N GLY A 68 -13.95 -15.72 -2.14
CA GLY A 68 -13.80 -14.40 -2.75
C GLY A 68 -14.43 -14.33 -4.15
N SER A 69 -14.44 -13.14 -4.75
CA SER A 69 -14.94 -12.90 -6.10
C SER A 69 -13.88 -13.11 -7.19
N GLY A 70 -12.62 -13.30 -6.80
CA GLY A 70 -11.48 -13.40 -7.71
C GLY A 70 -10.95 -12.05 -8.19
N LEU A 71 -11.50 -10.94 -7.69
CA LEU A 71 -11.10 -9.60 -8.15
C LEU A 71 -9.69 -9.23 -7.69
N CYS A 72 -9.27 -9.62 -6.49
CA CYS A 72 -7.89 -9.43 -6.04
C CYS A 72 -6.89 -10.23 -6.89
N VAL A 73 -7.26 -11.43 -7.34
CA VAL A 73 -6.44 -12.22 -8.29
C VAL A 73 -6.31 -11.45 -9.60
N LYS A 74 -7.43 -10.94 -10.11
CA LYS A 74 -7.45 -10.13 -11.34
C LYS A 74 -6.73 -8.79 -11.20
N ALA A 75 -6.73 -8.17 -10.02
CA ALA A 75 -5.94 -6.97 -9.75
C ALA A 75 -4.45 -7.30 -9.73
N PHE A 76 -4.08 -8.41 -9.09
CA PHE A 76 -2.69 -8.85 -8.97
C PHE A 76 -2.04 -9.13 -10.33
N GLU A 77 -2.83 -9.62 -11.27
CA GLU A 77 -2.44 -9.78 -12.68
C GLU A 77 -1.93 -8.51 -13.38
N HIS A 78 -2.22 -7.33 -12.84
CA HIS A 78 -1.85 -6.00 -13.36
C HIS A 78 -1.09 -5.16 -12.31
N ILE A 79 -0.52 -5.81 -11.28
CA ILE A 79 -0.04 -5.11 -10.08
C ILE A 79 1.08 -4.11 -10.37
N ASP A 80 1.98 -4.42 -11.30
CA ASP A 80 3.09 -3.54 -11.66
C ASP A 80 2.58 -2.22 -12.23
N ASP A 81 1.68 -2.28 -13.21
CA ASP A 81 1.06 -1.11 -13.82
C ASP A 81 0.22 -0.31 -12.83
N ILE A 82 -0.48 -1.00 -11.92
CA ILE A 82 -1.29 -0.37 -10.87
C ILE A 82 -0.40 0.43 -9.93
N ILE A 83 0.69 -0.16 -9.42
CA ILE A 83 1.59 0.50 -8.47
C ILE A 83 2.30 1.68 -9.13
N GLU A 84 2.79 1.53 -10.37
CA GLU A 84 3.42 2.63 -11.11
C GLU A 84 2.43 3.78 -11.35
N SER A 85 1.20 3.46 -11.75
CA SER A 85 0.14 4.45 -11.95
C SER A 85 -0.26 5.14 -10.64
N SER A 86 -0.28 4.40 -9.52
CA SER A 86 -0.53 4.96 -8.19
C SER A 86 0.55 5.93 -7.78
N LEU A 87 1.83 5.57 -7.94
CA LEU A 87 2.95 6.45 -7.61
C LEU A 87 2.88 7.75 -8.43
N ARG A 88 2.70 7.63 -9.75
CA ARG A 88 2.58 8.77 -10.66
C ARG A 88 1.44 9.71 -10.25
N ARG A 89 0.27 9.15 -9.91
CA ARG A 89 -0.87 9.92 -9.42
C ARG A 89 -0.56 10.67 -8.12
N ILE A 90 0.23 10.09 -7.22
CA ILE A 90 0.66 10.78 -6.00
C ILE A 90 1.61 11.93 -6.33
N GLU A 91 2.59 11.70 -7.20
CA GLU A 91 3.59 12.70 -7.61
C GLU A 91 2.97 13.89 -8.36
N GLU A 92 2.01 13.64 -9.24
CA GLU A 92 1.33 14.69 -10.03
C GLU A 92 0.29 15.48 -9.21
N CYS A 93 -0.16 14.95 -8.07
CA CYS A 93 -1.17 15.61 -7.25
C CYS A 93 -0.56 16.85 -6.55
N PRO A 94 -1.19 18.03 -6.61
CA PRO A 94 -0.63 19.26 -6.03
C PRO A 94 -0.77 19.35 -4.51
N CYS A 95 -1.48 18.41 -3.85
CA CYS A 95 -1.67 18.46 -2.40
C CYS A 95 -0.38 18.12 -1.64
N SER A 96 -0.24 18.64 -0.42
CA SER A 96 0.95 18.44 0.41
C SER A 96 0.91 17.11 1.17
N ASP A 97 -0.17 16.85 1.88
CA ASP A 97 -0.19 15.84 2.94
C ASP A 97 -1.14 14.65 2.62
N GLY A 98 -1.99 14.83 1.61
CA GLY A 98 -2.92 13.82 1.08
C GLY A 98 -4.32 14.38 0.84
N CYS A 99 -4.98 13.92 -0.23
CA CYS A 99 -6.36 14.31 -0.55
C CYS A 99 -7.11 13.17 -1.26
N PRO A 100 -8.44 13.29 -1.48
CA PRO A 100 -9.23 12.27 -2.18
C PRO A 100 -8.78 11.98 -3.61
N ASP A 101 -8.03 12.90 -4.22
CA ASP A 101 -7.51 12.73 -5.56
C ASP A 101 -6.22 11.90 -5.62
N CYS A 102 -5.58 11.54 -4.50
CA CYS A 102 -4.34 10.75 -4.52
C CYS A 102 -4.31 9.60 -3.49
N VAL A 103 -4.31 9.90 -2.19
CA VAL A 103 -4.08 8.91 -1.13
C VAL A 103 -5.24 8.80 -0.13
N ALA A 104 -6.22 9.70 -0.14
CA ALA A 104 -7.42 9.55 0.69
C ALA A 104 -8.53 8.85 -0.11
N ALA A 105 -9.43 8.17 0.59
CA ALA A 105 -10.58 7.52 -0.05
C ALA A 105 -11.88 7.90 0.65
N SER A 106 -12.92 8.19 -0.13
CA SER A 106 -14.27 8.50 0.36
C SER A 106 -14.94 7.31 1.06
N PHE A 107 -14.55 6.09 0.73
CA PHE A 107 -15.03 4.85 1.32
C PHE A 107 -14.18 4.37 2.53
N CYS A 108 -13.22 5.17 2.98
CA CYS A 108 -12.41 4.83 4.15
C CYS A 108 -13.26 4.90 5.42
N LYS A 109 -13.43 3.75 6.11
CA LYS A 109 -14.18 3.66 7.37
C LYS A 109 -13.54 4.47 8.51
N GLU A 110 -12.24 4.77 8.38
CA GLU A 110 -11.44 5.51 9.35
C GLU A 110 -11.29 7.01 8.97
N ASN A 111 -12.12 7.49 8.03
CA ASN A 111 -12.16 8.88 7.55
C ASN A 111 -10.83 9.42 7.00
N SER A 112 -9.90 8.54 6.61
CA SER A 112 -8.54 8.91 6.18
C SER A 112 -7.80 9.81 7.19
N LEU A 113 -8.06 9.64 8.50
CA LEU A 113 -7.44 10.48 9.55
C LEU A 113 -5.96 10.15 9.77
N VAL A 114 -5.59 8.87 9.66
CA VAL A 114 -4.20 8.40 9.72
C VAL A 114 -3.67 8.32 8.29
N LEU A 115 -3.08 9.40 7.77
CA LEU A 115 -2.75 9.48 6.34
C LEU A 115 -1.45 10.26 6.10
N SER A 116 -0.56 9.68 5.31
CA SER A 116 0.68 10.33 4.88
C SER A 116 0.91 10.13 3.38
N LYS A 117 0.74 11.20 2.60
CA LYS A 117 1.19 11.25 1.20
C LYS A 117 2.70 11.00 1.03
N PRO A 118 3.60 11.76 1.69
CA PRO A 118 5.04 11.54 1.54
C PRO A 118 5.47 10.13 1.97
N GLY A 119 4.88 9.60 3.04
CA GLY A 119 5.08 8.23 3.47
C GLY A 119 4.63 7.20 2.42
N ALA A 120 3.47 7.40 1.80
CA ALA A 120 2.98 6.53 0.75
C ALA A 120 3.92 6.52 -0.48
N GLN A 121 4.49 7.67 -0.87
CA GLN A 121 5.49 7.74 -1.94
C GLN A 121 6.71 6.87 -1.65
N VAL A 122 7.26 6.95 -0.43
CA VAL A 122 8.37 6.10 0.00
C VAL A 122 8.01 4.62 -0.15
N VAL A 123 6.83 4.21 0.35
CA VAL A 123 6.37 2.82 0.27
C VAL A 123 6.30 2.34 -1.18
N LEU A 124 5.70 3.12 -2.09
CA LEU A 124 5.55 2.72 -3.48
C LEU A 124 6.89 2.68 -4.22
N HIS A 125 7.78 3.65 -4.02
CA HIS A 125 9.13 3.61 -4.60
C HIS A 125 9.92 2.37 -4.13
N CYS A 126 9.83 2.04 -2.84
CA CYS A 126 10.48 0.84 -2.29
C CYS A 126 9.93 -0.44 -2.93
N ILE A 127 8.62 -0.55 -3.14
CA ILE A 127 8.01 -1.73 -3.78
C ILE A 127 8.42 -1.83 -5.25
N LEU A 128 8.53 -0.70 -5.97
CA LEU A 128 9.02 -0.66 -7.36
C LEU A 128 10.54 -0.86 -7.48
N GLY A 129 11.26 -1.00 -6.36
CA GLY A 129 12.70 -1.25 -6.35
C GLY A 129 13.54 -0.04 -6.79
N HIS A 130 13.00 1.18 -6.70
CA HIS A 130 13.76 2.39 -6.95
C HIS A 130 14.85 2.56 -5.88
N SER A 131 16.02 3.05 -6.28
CA SER A 131 17.11 3.35 -5.35
C SER A 131 16.73 4.48 -4.40
N GLU A 132 17.01 4.37 -3.11
CA GLU A 132 16.69 5.43 -2.13
C GLU A 132 17.20 6.81 -2.56
N ASP A 133 18.43 6.88 -3.07
CA ASP A 133 19.08 8.10 -3.55
C ASP A 133 18.32 8.82 -4.68
N SER A 134 17.46 8.11 -5.43
CA SER A 134 16.74 8.72 -6.57
C SER A 134 15.49 9.49 -6.16
N PHE A 135 14.93 9.23 -4.98
CA PHE A 135 13.63 9.81 -4.59
C PHE A 135 13.62 10.42 -3.19
N ILE A 136 14.50 10.00 -2.28
CA ILE A 136 14.37 10.35 -0.86
C ILE A 136 14.43 11.86 -0.63
N ASP A 137 15.30 12.58 -1.35
CA ASP A 137 15.47 14.03 -1.18
C ASP A 137 14.34 14.85 -1.83
N LEU A 138 13.54 14.24 -2.71
CA LEU A 138 12.36 14.86 -3.33
C LEU A 138 11.13 14.79 -2.42
N ILE A 139 11.15 13.90 -1.42
CA ILE A 139 10.02 13.68 -0.52
C ILE A 139 10.14 14.59 0.70
N LYS A 140 9.02 15.26 1.00
CA LYS A 140 8.85 16.12 2.18
C LYS A 140 9.10 15.35 3.48
N ASP A 141 9.80 15.99 4.41
CA ASP A 141 10.03 15.46 5.75
C ASP A 141 8.76 15.55 6.62
N GLY A 142 8.63 14.63 7.57
CA GLY A 142 7.65 14.70 8.64
C GLY A 142 8.11 15.56 9.82
N PRO A 143 7.29 15.67 10.87
CA PRO A 143 5.97 15.06 11.00
C PRO A 143 4.94 15.72 10.07
N GLU A 144 3.97 14.93 9.61
CA GLU A 144 2.93 15.44 8.72
C GLU A 144 1.94 16.33 9.49
N PRO A 145 1.63 17.55 9.02
CA PRO A 145 0.84 18.53 9.76
C PRO A 145 -0.64 18.19 9.88
N ASN A 146 -1.13 17.21 9.11
CA ASN A 146 -2.52 16.75 9.12
C ASN A 146 -2.80 15.71 10.23
N MET A 147 -1.80 15.30 11.00
CA MET A 147 -1.92 14.34 12.09
C MET A 147 -1.53 14.96 13.43
N PRO A 148 -2.11 14.49 14.55
CA PRO A 148 -1.65 14.87 15.88
C PRO A 148 -0.25 14.31 16.17
N GLU A 149 0.35 14.77 17.26
CA GLU A 149 1.60 14.20 17.75
C GLU A 149 1.44 12.70 18.06
N ILE A 150 2.31 11.89 17.47
CA ILE A 150 2.25 10.43 17.56
C ILE A 150 3.13 9.97 18.71
N LYS A 151 2.50 9.51 19.79
CA LYS A 151 3.19 9.08 21.02
C LYS A 151 3.56 7.60 21.03
N VAL A 152 2.92 6.79 20.18
CA VAL A 152 3.07 5.33 20.17
C VAL A 152 3.24 4.82 18.75
N GLU A 153 4.17 3.88 18.57
CA GLU A 153 4.34 3.18 17.29
C GLU A 153 3.60 1.82 17.36
N THR A 154 2.68 1.61 16.42
CA THR A 154 1.86 0.39 16.34
C THR A 154 2.40 -0.59 15.29
N VAL A 155 3.25 -0.11 14.37
CA VAL A 155 3.85 -0.89 13.30
C VAL A 155 5.23 -1.38 13.71
N ILE A 156 5.48 -2.67 13.52
CA ILE A 156 6.81 -3.25 13.73
C ILE A 156 7.44 -3.66 12.41
N PRO A 157 8.78 -3.55 12.29
CA PRO A 157 9.51 -4.19 11.21
C PRO A 157 9.22 -5.69 11.19
N VAL A 158 9.10 -6.25 9.98
CA VAL A 158 8.98 -7.70 9.80
C VAL A 158 10.38 -8.29 9.92
N SER A 159 10.67 -8.98 11.03
CA SER A 159 11.98 -9.59 11.30
C SER A 159 12.08 -11.05 10.87
N GLU A 160 10.96 -11.74 10.66
CA GLU A 160 10.89 -13.16 10.33
C GLU A 160 10.05 -13.40 9.08
N HIS A 161 10.36 -14.48 8.36
CA HIS A 161 9.68 -14.88 7.13
C HIS A 161 8.18 -15.11 7.35
N VAL A 162 7.41 -14.87 6.28
CA VAL A 162 5.99 -15.25 6.21
C VAL A 162 5.86 -16.72 6.56
N ASN A 163 5.05 -17.05 7.56
CA ASN A 163 4.68 -18.45 7.84
C ASN A 163 3.90 -18.98 6.64
N PHE A 164 4.60 -19.69 5.78
CA PHE A 164 4.00 -20.37 4.66
C PHE A 164 3.16 -21.55 5.18
N SER A 165 2.02 -21.82 4.53
CA SER A 165 1.29 -23.07 4.75
C SER A 165 2.23 -24.24 4.46
N ASP A 166 2.02 -25.38 5.12
CA ASP A 166 2.79 -26.61 4.85
C ASP A 166 2.76 -27.00 3.35
N ASP A 167 1.70 -26.58 2.64
CA ASP A 167 1.48 -26.84 1.22
C ASP A 167 2.03 -25.77 0.27
N PHE A 168 2.61 -24.68 0.79
CA PHE A 168 3.10 -23.59 -0.04
C PHE A 168 4.39 -24.00 -0.78
N LYS A 169 4.36 -23.83 -2.10
CA LYS A 169 5.52 -24.11 -2.97
C LYS A 169 5.80 -22.88 -3.82
N ILE A 170 7.03 -22.39 -3.76
CA ILE A 170 7.52 -21.40 -4.72
C ILE A 170 7.82 -22.15 -6.02
N ILE A 171 6.96 -21.98 -7.03
CA ILE A 171 7.06 -22.70 -8.30
C ILE A 171 8.11 -22.06 -9.21
N ASP A 172 8.29 -20.74 -9.13
CA ASP A 172 9.25 -19.98 -9.93
C ASP A 172 9.63 -18.68 -9.21
N VAL A 173 10.89 -18.25 -9.31
CA VAL A 173 11.38 -16.96 -8.81
C VAL A 173 12.06 -16.25 -9.96
N ARG A 174 11.37 -15.29 -10.57
CA ARG A 174 11.95 -14.44 -11.61
C ARG A 174 12.49 -13.17 -10.99
N ARG A 175 13.77 -12.90 -11.21
CA ARG A 175 14.39 -11.63 -10.85
C ARG A 175 14.19 -10.67 -12.01
N ALA A 176 13.48 -9.57 -11.80
CA ALA A 176 13.36 -8.52 -12.80
C ALA A 176 14.76 -7.97 -13.11
N THR A 177 15.24 -8.16 -14.34
CA THR A 177 16.43 -7.48 -14.86
C THR A 177 16.00 -6.20 -15.57
N LYS A 178 16.79 -5.12 -15.42
CA LYS A 178 16.49 -3.77 -15.94
C LYS A 178 16.22 -3.70 -17.45
N ASP A 179 16.48 -4.75 -18.22
CA ASP A 179 16.33 -4.81 -19.68
C ASP A 179 14.98 -5.38 -20.17
N ASP A 180 14.11 -5.94 -19.32
CA ASP A 180 12.85 -6.56 -19.75
C ASP A 180 11.69 -5.57 -19.91
N THR A 181 11.95 -4.37 -20.41
CA THR A 181 10.86 -3.40 -20.63
C THR A 181 9.90 -3.79 -21.74
N HIS A 182 10.19 -4.80 -22.59
CA HIS A 182 9.33 -5.11 -23.76
C HIS A 182 9.28 -6.62 -24.11
N THR A 183 8.86 -7.50 -23.20
CA THR A 183 8.29 -8.81 -23.63
C THR A 183 7.02 -9.16 -22.84
N ASN A 184 5.88 -8.98 -23.51
CA ASN A 184 4.55 -9.43 -23.10
C ASN A 184 4.42 -10.97 -23.14
N GLU A 185 5.20 -11.70 -22.35
CA GLU A 185 4.96 -13.13 -22.12
C GLU A 185 5.07 -13.48 -20.63
N ILE A 186 4.16 -12.91 -19.84
CA ILE A 186 3.78 -13.55 -18.58
C ILE A 186 2.87 -14.72 -18.95
N ILE A 187 3.47 -15.91 -19.10
CA ILE A 187 2.72 -17.17 -19.12
C ILE A 187 2.09 -17.34 -17.73
N LYS A 188 0.89 -16.80 -17.56
CA LYS A 188 -0.01 -17.11 -16.45
C LYS A 188 -0.48 -18.55 -16.70
N LYS A 189 0.18 -19.51 -16.07
CA LYS A 189 -0.38 -20.86 -15.97
C LYS A 189 -1.59 -20.76 -15.05
N GLU A 190 -2.77 -20.91 -15.65
CA GLU A 190 -4.03 -21.15 -14.95
C GLU A 190 -3.82 -22.29 -13.94
N ILE A 191 -4.32 -22.09 -12.72
CA ILE A 191 -4.53 -23.15 -11.74
C ILE A 191 -5.88 -23.80 -12.05
#